data_AF-A0A1M7QCD7-F1
#
_entry.id   AF-A0A1M7QCD7-F1
#
_cell.length_a   1.000
_cell.length_b   1.000
_cell.length_c   1.000
_cell.angle_alpha   90.00
_cell.angle_beta   90.00
_cell.angle_gamma   90.00
#
_symmetry.space_group_name_H-M   'P 1'
#
loop_
_entity.id
_entity.type
_entity.pdbx_description
1 polymer ?
#
loop_
_entity_poly.entity_id
_entity_poly.type
_entity_poly.pdbx_seq_one_letter_code
_entity_poly.pdbx_strand_id
1 'polypeptide(L)'
;MVGFGVKIATWQANNLLAMPNYLLSISKTEALQDGTIHDPKSKLKVKVFDLLKSRFTPSSGEKIFFVTAGDETLAFETKGYKKHRELLILQMIAWYCLYLGLIEAQIHTSWPLAM
;
A
#
# COMPACT_ATOMS: atom_id res chain seq x y z
N MET A 1 2.07 5.89 -27.16
CA MET A 1 0.98 5.37 -26.32
C MET A 1 1.60 4.53 -25.22
N VAL A 2 1.62 5.00 -23.97
CA VAL A 2 2.22 4.26 -22.85
C VAL A 2 1.15 3.33 -22.27
N GLY A 3 1.29 2.03 -22.50
CA GLY A 3 0.37 1.02 -21.98
C GLY A 3 0.61 0.77 -20.50
N PHE A 4 -0.39 1.06 -19.66
CA PHE A 4 -0.42 0.67 -18.26
C PHE A 4 -0.53 -0.87 -18.17
N GLY A 5 0.49 -1.53 -17.61
CA GLY A 5 0.42 -2.95 -17.30
C GLY A 5 -0.20 -3.16 -15.93
N VAL A 6 -1.46 -3.61 -15.87
CA VAL A 6 -2.07 -4.06 -14.61
C VAL A 6 -1.73 -5.53 -14.42
N LYS A 7 -0.86 -5.85 -13.45
CA LYS A 7 -0.63 -7.25 -13.03
C LYS A 7 -1.62 -7.58 -11.93
N ILE A 8 -2.57 -8.46 -12.22
CA ILE A 8 -3.43 -9.06 -11.21
C ILE A 8 -2.64 -10.21 -10.60
N ALA A 9 -2.20 -10.09 -9.34
CA ALA A 9 -1.59 -11.18 -8.61
C ALA A 9 -2.69 -11.92 -7.83
N THR A 10 -3.10 -13.10 -8.31
CA THR A 10 -3.96 -14.02 -7.56
C THR A 10 -3.14 -15.23 -7.14
N TRP A 11 -2.86 -15.38 -5.85
CA TRP A 11 -2.38 -16.64 -5.28
C TRP A 11 -3.58 -17.51 -4.91
N GLN A 12 -3.59 -18.80 -5.24
CA GLN A 12 -4.60 -19.74 -4.70
C GLN A 12 -3.94 -20.57 -3.60
N ALA A 13 -4.11 -20.15 -2.35
CA ALA A 13 -3.87 -20.99 -1.19
C ALA A 13 -5.22 -21.57 -0.75
N ASN A 14 -5.35 -22.89 -0.83
CA ASN A 14 -6.58 -23.57 -0.46
C ASN A 14 -6.83 -23.42 1.04
N ASN A 15 -7.94 -22.78 1.39
CA ASN A 15 -8.66 -22.90 2.67
C ASN A 15 -8.29 -22.01 3.88
N LEU A 16 -8.01 -20.72 3.68
CA LEU A 16 -8.20 -19.69 4.73
C LEU A 16 -8.89 -18.46 4.12
N LEU A 17 -10.11 -18.18 4.60
CA LEU A 17 -10.88 -16.93 4.51
C LEU A 17 -10.69 -16.10 3.21
N ALA A 18 -11.68 -16.18 2.30
CA ALA A 18 -11.93 -15.31 1.16
C ALA A 18 -10.91 -14.16 1.00
N MET A 19 -9.83 -14.41 0.26
CA MET A 19 -8.80 -13.41 0.06
C MET A 19 -9.39 -12.15 -0.59
N PRO A 20 -9.05 -10.95 -0.12
CA PRO A 20 -9.49 -9.73 -0.77
C PRO A 20 -8.89 -9.64 -2.17
N ASN A 21 -9.73 -9.38 -3.17
CA ASN A 21 -9.27 -9.09 -4.53
C ASN A 21 -8.83 -7.62 -4.61
N TYR A 22 -7.64 -7.31 -4.10
CA TYR A 22 -7.04 -5.99 -4.30
C TYR A 22 -6.39 -5.91 -5.67
N LEU A 23 -6.58 -4.79 -6.36
CA LEU A 23 -5.87 -4.50 -7.60
C LEU A 23 -4.60 -3.71 -7.26
N LEU A 24 -3.46 -4.27 -7.63
CA LEU A 24 -2.16 -3.64 -7.51
C LEU A 24 -1.77 -3.01 -8.84
N SER A 25 -1.50 -1.71 -8.82
CA SER A 25 -0.89 -0.99 -9.95
C SER A 25 0.46 -0.47 -9.51
N ILE A 26 1.53 -0.93 -10.15
CA ILE A 26 2.91 -0.58 -9.80
C ILE A 26 3.56 -0.07 -11.08
N SER A 27 4.29 1.05 -10.98
CA SER A 27 5.02 1.59 -12.12
C SER A 27 6.10 0.61 -12.59
N LYS A 28 6.34 0.52 -13.91
CA LYS A 28 7.43 -0.31 -14.47
C LYS A 28 8.82 0.29 -14.25
N THR A 29 8.88 1.54 -13.81
CA THR A 29 10.11 2.24 -13.48
C THR A 29 10.62 1.74 -12.13
N GLU A 30 11.93 1.55 -12.01
CA GLU A 30 12.68 0.82 -10.96
C GLU A 30 12.40 1.23 -9.50
N ALA A 31 11.56 2.23 -9.24
CA ALA A 31 11.06 2.52 -7.91
C ALA A 31 9.88 1.58 -7.59
N LEU A 32 10.17 0.46 -6.92
CA LEU A 32 9.20 -0.43 -6.24
C LEU A 32 8.20 0.30 -5.30
N GLN A 33 8.43 1.60 -5.08
CA GLN A 33 7.82 2.45 -4.07
C GLN A 33 6.79 3.46 -4.65
N ASP A 34 6.50 3.42 -5.96
CA ASP A 34 5.38 4.17 -6.57
C ASP A 34 4.32 3.20 -7.09
N GLY A 35 3.41 2.87 -6.17
CA GLY A 35 2.33 1.91 -6.38
C GLY A 35 0.99 2.42 -5.87
N THR A 36 -0.10 1.79 -6.30
CA THR A 36 -1.45 2.01 -5.78
C THR A 36 -2.15 0.68 -5.58
N ILE A 37 -2.70 0.51 -4.38
CA ILE A 37 -3.56 -0.61 -4.00
C ILE A 37 -4.99 -0.11 -4.09
N HIS A 38 -5.86 -0.81 -4.81
CA HIS A 38 -7.26 -0.42 -4.97
C HIS A 38 -8.17 -1.56 -4.52
N ASP A 39 -9.12 -1.24 -3.63
CA ASP A 39 -10.27 -2.10 -3.34
C ASP A 39 -11.50 -1.60 -4.14
N PRO A 40 -11.89 -2.27 -5.23
CA PRO A 40 -13.01 -1.85 -6.07
C PRO A 40 -14.34 -1.80 -5.31
N LYS A 41 -14.50 -2.65 -4.27
CA LYS A 41 -15.77 -2.77 -3.54
C LYS A 41 -16.03 -1.54 -2.67
N SER A 42 -15.02 -1.07 -1.93
CA SER A 42 -15.14 0.15 -1.13
C SER A 42 -14.79 1.42 -1.91
N LYS A 43 -14.19 1.29 -3.10
CA LYS A 43 -13.57 2.36 -3.90
C LYS A 43 -12.38 3.03 -3.19
N LEU A 44 -11.89 2.43 -2.11
CA LEU A 44 -10.72 2.91 -1.37
C LEU A 44 -9.46 2.63 -2.19
N LYS A 45 -8.60 3.63 -2.28
CA LYS A 45 -7.24 3.45 -2.77
C LYS A 45 -6.24 3.76 -1.67
N VAL A 46 -5.10 3.09 -1.72
CA VAL A 46 -3.94 3.38 -0.89
C VAL A 46 -2.77 3.55 -1.83
N LYS A 47 -2.20 4.75 -1.88
CA LYS A 47 -1.05 5.08 -2.71
C LYS A 47 0.23 4.98 -1.89
N VAL A 48 1.27 4.41 -2.48
CA VAL A 48 2.61 4.27 -1.91
C VAL A 48 3.46 5.43 -2.39
N PHE A 49 4.28 5.97 -1.50
CA PHE A 49 5.20 7.07 -1.77
C PHE A 49 6.60 6.72 -1.30
N ASP A 50 7.56 6.97 -2.18
CA ASP A 50 8.98 7.06 -1.87
C ASP A 50 9.25 8.42 -1.22
N LEU A 51 9.58 8.38 0.07
CA LEU A 51 9.89 9.56 0.89
C LEU A 51 11.24 10.19 0.54
N LEU A 52 12.15 9.43 -0.08
CA LEU A 52 13.47 9.91 -0.50
C LEU A 52 13.40 10.65 -1.83
N LYS A 53 12.47 10.25 -2.72
CA LYS A 53 12.36 10.81 -4.08
C LYS A 53 11.29 11.87 -4.25
N SER A 54 10.27 11.92 -3.39
CA SER A 54 9.16 12.86 -3.53
C SER A 54 8.84 13.56 -2.21
N ARG A 55 8.58 14.88 -2.28
CA ARG A 55 8.05 15.61 -1.14
C ARG A 55 6.61 15.16 -0.91
N PHE A 56 6.43 14.24 0.03
CA PHE A 56 5.11 13.79 0.44
C PHE A 56 4.36 14.94 1.12
N THR A 57 3.26 15.37 0.50
CA THR A 57 2.34 16.36 1.09
C THR A 57 1.00 15.68 1.35
N PRO A 58 0.62 15.47 2.61
CA PRO A 58 -0.64 14.83 2.94
C PRO A 58 -1.84 15.63 2.44
N SER A 59 -2.83 14.92 1.91
CA SER A 59 -4.11 15.48 1.52
C SER A 59 -5.03 15.58 2.73
N SER A 60 -5.79 16.67 2.82
CA SER A 60 -6.73 16.87 3.92
C SER A 60 -7.79 15.76 3.96
N GLY A 61 -8.03 15.19 5.15
CA GLY A 61 -9.02 14.14 5.38
C GLY A 61 -8.55 12.71 5.05
N GLU A 62 -7.37 12.56 4.45
CA GLU A 62 -6.76 11.25 4.20
C GLU A 62 -5.88 10.81 5.39
N LYS A 63 -5.76 9.49 5.58
CA LYS A 63 -4.86 8.91 6.58
C LYS A 63 -3.52 8.54 5.95
N ILE A 64 -2.48 8.72 6.75
CA ILE A 64 -1.11 8.35 6.42
C ILE A 64 -0.73 7.16 7.27
N PHE A 65 0.00 6.24 6.68
CA PHE A 65 0.64 5.12 7.34
C PHE A 65 2.08 5.03 6.88
N PHE A 66 2.93 4.47 7.72
CA PHE A 66 4.33 4.24 7.43
C PHE A 66 4.62 2.75 7.60
N VAL A 67 5.50 2.21 6.77
CA VAL A 67 6.00 0.85 6.93
C VAL A 67 7.50 0.89 7.07
N THR A 68 8.03 0.18 8.05
CA THR A 68 9.46 -0.05 8.23
C THR A 68 9.78 -1.52 8.07
N ALA A 69 10.81 -1.85 7.29
CA ALA A 69 11.30 -3.22 7.09
C ALA A 69 12.82 -3.20 6.86
N GLY A 70 13.60 -3.50 7.91
CA GLY A 70 15.06 -3.30 7.87
C GLY A 70 15.41 -1.83 7.58
N ASP A 71 16.19 -1.60 6.53
CA ASP A 71 16.60 -0.27 6.08
C ASP A 71 15.57 0.43 5.18
N GLU A 72 14.44 -0.22 4.87
CA GLU A 72 13.39 0.36 4.04
C GLU A 72 12.33 1.07 4.87
N THR A 73 11.94 2.27 4.43
CA THR A 73 10.75 2.98 4.93
C THR A 73 9.88 3.43 3.78
N LEU A 74 8.61 3.04 3.82
CA LEU A 74 7.59 3.41 2.83
C LEU A 74 6.50 4.25 3.49
N ALA A 75 6.02 5.29 2.80
CA ALA A 75 4.80 5.98 3.19
C ALA A 75 3.62 5.53 2.35
N PHE A 76 2.46 5.45 3.00
CA PHE A 76 1.19 5.13 2.39
C PHE A 76 0.18 6.22 2.72
N GLU A 77 -0.59 6.64 1.72
CA GLU A 77 -1.68 7.60 1.90
C GLU A 77 -2.97 7.00 1.34
N THR A 78 -4.06 7.15 2.07
CA THR A 78 -5.37 6.80 1.54
C THR A 78 -5.82 7.79 0.47
N LYS A 79 -6.71 7.36 -0.42
CA LYS A 79 -7.56 8.20 -1.25
C LYS A 79 -9.00 7.71 -1.16
N GLY A 80 -9.91 8.60 -0.78
CA GLY A 80 -11.31 8.28 -0.55
C GLY A 80 -11.57 7.64 0.81
N TYR A 81 -10.74 7.94 1.82
CA TYR A 81 -10.90 7.39 3.16
C TYR A 81 -12.23 7.78 3.82
N LYS A 82 -12.78 6.82 4.57
CA LYS A 82 -13.92 7.01 5.47
C LYS A 82 -13.55 6.42 6.83
N LYS A 83 -13.91 7.12 7.92
CA LYS A 83 -13.52 6.90 9.33
C LYS A 83 -13.67 5.45 9.88
N HIS A 84 -14.30 4.54 9.15
CA HIS A 84 -14.55 3.13 9.52
C HIS A 84 -13.80 2.10 8.65
N ARG A 85 -12.69 2.48 8.00
CA ARG A 85 -11.93 1.61 7.07
C ARG A 85 -10.53 1.24 7.53
N GLU A 86 -10.18 1.48 8.79
CA GLU A 86 -8.80 1.30 9.28
C GLU A 86 -8.28 -0.14 9.13
N LEU A 87 -9.06 -1.13 9.56
CA LEU A 87 -8.70 -2.54 9.39
C LEU A 87 -8.50 -2.91 7.90
N LEU A 88 -9.35 -2.38 7.01
CA LEU A 88 -9.21 -2.60 5.57
C LEU A 88 -7.91 -2.00 5.03
N ILE A 89 -7.53 -0.80 5.49
CA ILE A 89 -6.28 -0.16 5.07
C ILE A 89 -5.08 -0.97 5.54
N LEU A 90 -5.06 -1.39 6.80
CA LEU A 90 -3.98 -2.22 7.34
C LEU A 90 -3.84 -3.53 6.55
N GLN A 91 -4.96 -4.16 6.19
CA GLN A 91 -4.98 -5.36 5.37
C GLN A 91 -4.44 -5.11 3.95
N MET A 92 -4.82 -3.98 3.32
CA MET A 92 -4.30 -3.57 2.01
C MET A 92 -2.79 -3.33 2.05
N ILE A 93 -2.28 -2.63 3.06
CA ILE A 93 -0.85 -2.36 3.25
C ILE A 93 -0.08 -3.66 3.50
N ALA A 94 -0.57 -4.53 4.37
CA ALA A 94 0.05 -5.84 4.63
C ALA A 94 0.15 -6.68 3.34
N TRP A 95 -0.90 -6.68 2.51
CA TRP A 95 -0.89 -7.35 1.21
C TRP A 95 0.18 -6.79 0.26
N TYR A 96 0.37 -5.47 0.26
CA TYR A 96 1.42 -4.85 -0.55
C TYR A 96 2.82 -5.22 -0.05
N CYS A 97 3.02 -5.25 1.27
CA CYS A 97 4.30 -5.66 1.87
C CYS A 97 4.63 -7.11 1.51
N LEU A 98 3.65 -8.01 1.58
CA LEU A 98 3.82 -9.41 1.14
C LEU A 98 4.15 -9.51 -0.35
N TYR A 99 3.49 -8.72 -1.21
CA TYR A 99 3.80 -8.67 -2.64
C TYR A 99 5.26 -8.24 -2.90
N LEU A 100 5.78 -7.31 -2.09
CA LEU A 100 7.18 -6.86 -2.17
C LEU A 100 8.18 -7.82 -1.50
N GLY A 101 7.73 -8.85 -0.78
CA GLY A 101 8.60 -9.74 -0.01
C GLY A 101 9.08 -9.17 1.33
N LEU A 102 8.43 -8.11 1.84
CA LEU A 102 8.76 -7.47 3.12
C LEU A 102 8.07 -8.22 4.29
N ILE A 103 8.60 -9.38 4.66
CA ILE A 103 7.98 -10.30 5.63
C ILE A 103 8.01 -9.75 7.07
N GLU A 104 8.99 -8.94 7.43
CA GLU A 104 9.16 -8.36 8.78
C GLU A 104 8.66 -6.90 8.87
N ALA A 105 7.80 -6.50 7.93
CA ALA A 105 7.26 -5.15 7.87
C ALA A 105 6.42 -4.79 9.10
N GLN A 106 6.72 -3.64 9.70
CA GLN A 106 5.92 -3.04 10.78
C GLN A 106 5.14 -1.84 10.25
N ILE A 107 3.84 -1.77 10.55
CA ILE A 107 2.96 -0.69 10.09
C ILE A 107 2.73 0.30 11.24
N HIS A 108 2.95 1.58 10.97
CA HIS A 108 2.83 2.69 11.92
C HIS A 108 1.79 3.70 11.42
N THR A 109 0.99 4.26 12.34
CA THR A 109 0.00 5.32 12.02
C THR A 109 0.58 6.73 12.14
N SER A 110 1.80 6.85 12.65
CA SER A 110 2.58 8.07 12.79
C SER A 110 3.99 7.86 12.24
N TRP A 111 4.70 8.94 11.96
CA TRP A 111 6.09 8.85 11.53
C TRP A 111 6.89 8.00 12.54
N PRO A 112 7.61 6.96 12.11
CA PRO A 112 8.46 6.20 12.99
C PRO A 112 9.61 7.13 13.39
N LEU A 113 9.62 7.61 14.63
CA LEU A 113 10.80 8.26 15.20
C LEU A 113 11.92 7.23 15.13
N ALA A 114 13.05 7.61 14.51
CA ALA A 114 14.18 6.72 14.28
C ALA A 114 14.51 5.95 15.57
N MET A 115 14.64 4.62 15.44
CA MET A 115 15.31 3.80 16.45
C MET A 115 16.81 3.99 16.34
#